data_AF-A0A367WRJ8-F1
#
_entry.id   AF-A0A367WRJ8-F1
#
_cell.length_a   1.000
_cell.length_b   1.000
_cell.length_c   1.000
_cell.angle_alpha   90.00
_cell.angle_beta   90.00
_cell.angle_gamma   90.00
#
_symmetry.space_group_name_H-M   'P 1'
#
loop_
_entity.id
_entity.type
_entity.pdbx_description
1 polymer ?
#
loop_
_entity_poly.entity_id
_entity_poly.type
_entity_poly.pdbx_seq_one_letter_code
_entity_poly.pdbx_strand_id
1 'polypeptide(L)'
;MPSWVETKTEIIHFSMNQNNSGNGNFFWNTNLEELNTELDRILRNNYDKHFQIVGCVPLTTGVAHHHAEWKFQSNSEGSYGGAGYGYGWGLSNISGAIVFLQKVEQLSQDEFDRRSEERRLADRISSLKSELEELNNNLSSVVSTKKRLAWSQSARIEELPGLKTRYQIGGETFFLKKKAERYLADSQVSYEKSQQKENELLHRQTGLKDQLKRLESESNEKDV
;
A
#
# COMPACT_ATOMS: atom_id res chain seq x y z
N MET A 1 31.59 10.68 29.37
CA MET A 1 30.14 10.37 29.44
C MET A 1 29.73 9.85 28.08
N PRO A 2 29.10 8.66 27.97
CA PRO A 2 28.63 8.17 26.68
C PRO A 2 27.51 9.07 26.15
N SER A 3 27.65 9.55 24.92
CA SER A 3 26.63 10.31 24.20
C SER A 3 25.87 9.35 23.30
N TRP A 4 24.56 9.22 23.51
CA TRP A 4 23.70 8.40 22.66
C TRP A 4 23.08 9.24 21.57
N VAL A 5 23.14 8.72 20.34
CA VAL A 5 22.60 9.38 19.15
C VAL A 5 21.45 8.53 18.64
N GLU A 6 20.24 9.06 18.74
CA GLU A 6 19.07 8.44 18.13
C GLU A 6 18.83 9.07 16.76
N THR A 7 18.72 8.24 15.72
CA THR A 7 18.43 8.68 14.34
C THR A 7 17.07 8.17 13.87
N LYS A 8 16.37 9.01 13.10
CA LYS A 8 15.09 8.71 12.48
C LYS A 8 15.11 9.23 11.04
N THR A 9 14.47 8.51 10.13
CA THR A 9 14.34 8.92 8.73
C THR A 9 12.88 9.15 8.39
N GLU A 10 12.56 10.28 7.78
CA GLU A 10 11.24 10.55 7.20
C GLU A 10 11.38 10.74 5.68
N ILE A 11 10.43 10.21 4.92
CA ILE A 11 10.40 10.29 3.46
C ILE A 11 9.23 11.19 3.06
N ILE A 12 9.54 12.27 2.34
CA ILE A 12 8.56 13.16 1.71
C ILE A 12 8.38 12.71 0.27
N HIS A 13 7.14 12.49 -0.14
CA HIS A 13 6.77 12.24 -1.53
C HIS A 13 5.97 13.44 -2.05
N PHE A 14 6.43 14.06 -3.15
CA PHE A 14 5.64 15.09 -3.82
C PHE A 14 4.77 14.42 -4.88
N SER A 15 3.46 14.64 -4.83
CA SER A 15 2.59 14.20 -5.92
C SER A 15 2.89 15.06 -7.14
N MET A 16 3.55 14.49 -8.16
CA MET A 16 3.65 15.15 -9.44
C MET A 16 2.24 15.35 -10.00
N ASN A 17 1.77 16.60 -10.03
CA ASN A 17 0.59 16.97 -10.81
C ASN A 17 0.93 16.74 -12.29
N GLN A 18 0.58 15.56 -12.82
CA GLN A 18 0.64 15.26 -14.25
C GLN A 18 -0.49 15.93 -15.07
N ASN A 19 -1.29 16.80 -14.45
CA ASN A 19 -2.32 17.56 -15.15
C ASN A 19 -1.72 18.81 -15.80
N ASN A 20 -0.97 18.62 -16.88
CA ASN A 20 -0.76 19.67 -17.88
C ASN A 20 -0.82 19.07 -19.29
N SER A 21 -1.94 18.42 -19.59
CA SER A 21 -2.33 18.12 -20.96
C SER A 21 -2.85 19.40 -21.61
N GLY A 22 -1.96 20.08 -22.35
CA GLY A 22 -2.34 21.07 -23.37
C GLY A 22 -2.49 22.50 -22.84
N ASN A 23 -1.38 23.23 -22.81
CA ASN A 23 -1.25 24.59 -23.36
C ASN A 23 0.07 25.21 -22.90
N GLY A 24 1.08 25.18 -23.79
CA GLY A 24 2.13 26.20 -24.05
C GLY A 24 2.82 27.01 -22.94
N ASN A 25 2.51 26.80 -21.67
CA ASN A 25 3.00 27.55 -20.52
C ASN A 25 3.61 26.54 -19.55
N PHE A 26 4.80 26.04 -19.90
CA PHE A 26 5.66 25.33 -18.95
C PHE A 26 6.20 26.34 -17.93
N PHE A 27 5.35 26.85 -17.04
CA PHE A 27 5.79 27.62 -15.89
C PHE A 27 6.40 26.66 -14.87
N TRP A 28 7.71 26.55 -15.02
CA TRP A 28 8.76 26.38 -14.02
C TRP A 28 8.34 26.67 -12.57
N ASN A 29 7.75 25.70 -11.87
CA ASN A 29 7.62 25.76 -10.42
C ASN A 29 8.50 24.67 -9.80
N THR A 30 9.65 25.08 -9.28
CA THR A 30 10.44 24.25 -8.36
C THR A 30 9.62 24.09 -7.08
N ASN A 31 9.35 22.86 -6.63
CA ASN A 31 8.55 22.56 -5.44
C ASN A 31 9.28 22.90 -4.10
N LEU A 32 10.14 23.92 -4.09
CA LEU A 32 10.91 24.32 -2.92
C LEU A 32 10.03 24.84 -1.77
N GLU A 33 8.93 25.52 -2.10
CA GLU A 33 7.96 26.00 -1.11
C GLU A 33 7.20 24.84 -0.44
N GLU A 34 6.84 23.82 -1.23
CA GLU A 34 6.22 22.58 -0.75
C GLU A 34 7.20 21.80 0.12
N LEU A 35 8.47 21.68 -0.30
CA LEU A 35 9.53 21.08 0.49
C LEU A 35 9.74 21.81 1.83
N ASN A 36 9.81 23.14 1.83
CA ASN A 36 9.96 23.93 3.06
C ASN A 36 8.76 23.75 4.00
N THR A 37 7.55 23.74 3.46
CA THR A 37 6.32 23.51 4.24
C THR A 37 6.34 22.13 4.90
N GLU A 38 6.79 21.10 4.16
CA GLU A 38 6.92 19.74 4.69
C GLU A 38 8.05 19.63 5.71
N LEU A 39 9.20 20.27 5.49
CA LEU A 39 10.30 20.31 6.48
C LEU A 39 9.84 21.00 7.78
N ASP A 40 9.08 22.09 7.69
CA ASP A 40 8.48 22.76 8.85
C ASP A 40 7.44 21.90 9.57
N ARG A 41 6.69 21.08 8.83
CA ARG A 41 5.77 20.08 9.42
C ARG A 41 6.55 19.00 10.17
N ILE A 42 7.62 18.48 9.56
CA ILE A 42 8.49 17.47 10.19
C ILE A 42 9.14 18.04 11.45
N LEU A 43 9.66 19.27 11.42
CA LEU A 43 10.23 19.93 12.58
C LEU A 43 9.19 20.08 13.70
N ARG A 44 8.00 20.62 13.40
CA ARG A 44 6.94 20.79 14.41
C ARG A 44 6.52 19.46 15.04
N ASN A 45 6.34 18.41 14.25
CA ASN A 45 5.91 17.09 14.74
C ASN A 45 6.97 16.37 15.59
N ASN A 46 8.24 16.79 15.50
CA ASN A 46 9.34 16.17 16.21
C ASN A 46 10.05 17.11 17.21
N TYR A 47 9.57 18.36 17.34
CA TYR A 47 10.10 19.37 18.27
C TYR A 47 9.99 18.93 19.73
N ASP A 48 8.79 18.51 20.15
CA ASP A 48 8.53 17.99 21.50
C ASP A 48 9.28 16.69 21.80
N LYS A 49 9.78 16.03 20.75
CA LYS A 49 10.58 14.81 20.85
C LYS A 49 12.08 15.10 20.86
N HIS A 50 12.50 16.36 20.79
CA HIS A 50 13.91 16.81 20.76
C HIS A 50 14.72 16.30 19.55
N PHE A 51 14.07 15.98 18.43
CA PHE A 51 14.80 15.70 17.19
C PHE A 51 15.10 16.98 16.43
N GLN A 52 16.25 17.01 15.79
CA GLN A 52 16.71 18.06 14.90
C GLN A 52 16.94 17.46 13.51
N ILE A 53 16.60 18.20 12.45
CA ILE A 53 16.98 17.80 11.10
C ILE A 53 18.48 18.01 10.96
N VAL A 54 19.21 16.92 10.69
CA VAL A 54 20.68 16.94 10.48
C VAL A 54 21.06 16.81 9.01
N GLY A 55 20.12 16.38 8.17
CA GLY A 55 20.35 16.29 6.73
C GLY A 55 19.05 16.14 5.96
N CYS A 56 19.06 16.60 4.71
CA CYS A 56 17.97 16.42 3.76
C CYS A 56 18.59 16.08 2.40
N VAL A 57 18.24 14.93 1.85
CA VAL A 57 18.66 14.49 0.52
C VAL A 57 17.46 14.62 -0.43
N PRO A 58 17.46 15.60 -1.35
CA PRO A 58 16.39 15.71 -2.33
C PRO A 58 16.44 14.53 -3.30
N LEU A 59 15.30 13.88 -3.51
CA LEU A 59 15.11 12.86 -4.54
C LEU A 59 14.72 13.58 -5.82
N THR A 60 15.47 13.35 -6.89
CA THR A 60 15.25 14.03 -8.15
C THR A 60 14.90 13.06 -9.27
N THR A 61 13.84 13.36 -10.01
CA THR A 61 13.53 12.71 -11.29
C THR A 61 14.14 13.51 -12.43
N GLY A 62 15.02 12.87 -13.20
CA GLY A 62 15.53 13.42 -14.45
C GLY A 62 14.60 13.09 -15.62
N VAL A 63 14.25 14.10 -16.42
CA VAL A 63 13.65 13.90 -17.75
C VAL A 63 14.65 14.36 -18.79
N ALA A 64 15.04 13.47 -19.70
CA ALA A 64 15.85 13.80 -20.86
C ALA A 64 14.96 13.77 -22.10
N HIS A 65 14.83 14.90 -22.79
CA HIS A 65 14.20 14.93 -24.11
C HIS A 65 15.28 14.68 -25.17
N HIS A 66 15.18 13.58 -25.92
CA HIS A 66 15.93 13.39 -27.16
C HIS A 66 15.03 13.76 -28.34
N HIS A 67 15.34 14.87 -29.02
CA HIS A 67 14.87 15.12 -30.38
C HIS A 67 16.06 15.03 -31.32
N ALA A 68 16.19 13.89 -31.99
CA ALA A 68 16.93 13.78 -33.24
C ALA A 68 16.04 13.03 -34.22
N GLU A 69 15.22 13.76 -34.98
CA GLU A 69 14.54 13.19 -36.14
C GLU A 69 15.58 12.99 -37.24
N TRP A 70 16.03 11.75 -37.43
CA TRP A 70 16.86 11.38 -38.57
C TRP A 70 15.95 11.03 -39.75
N LYS A 71 15.63 11.99 -40.61
CA LYS A 71 15.09 11.69 -41.95
C LYS A 71 16.24 11.65 -42.94
N PHE A 72 16.84 10.48 -43.13
CA PHE A 72 17.67 10.22 -44.31
C PHE A 72 16.74 10.06 -45.52
N GLN A 73 16.53 11.13 -46.28
CA GLN A 73 16.24 10.98 -47.70
C GLN A 73 17.57 10.76 -48.41
N SER A 74 17.99 9.50 -48.56
CA SER A 74 19.13 9.17 -49.42
C SER A 74 18.70 9.35 -50.87
N ASN A 75 19.22 10.37 -51.55
CA ASN A 75 19.26 10.43 -53.01
C ASN A 75 20.37 11.41 -53.43
N SER A 76 21.61 11.06 -53.13
CA SER A 76 22.79 11.51 -53.88
C SER A 76 24.05 10.86 -53.30
N GLU A 77 24.77 10.13 -54.15
CA GLU A 77 26.11 9.60 -53.87
C GLU A 77 27.06 10.76 -53.55
N GLY A 78 27.60 10.78 -52.33
CA GLY A 78 28.60 11.75 -51.91
C GLY A 78 28.13 12.68 -50.79
N SER A 79 28.04 12.17 -49.56
CA SER A 79 28.12 13.03 -48.39
C SER A 79 28.69 12.30 -47.19
N TYR A 80 29.55 13.01 -46.48
CA TYR A 80 30.42 12.57 -45.39
C TYR A 80 29.68 11.80 -44.29
N GLY A 81 30.32 10.73 -43.82
CA GLY A 81 29.89 9.97 -42.65
C GLY A 81 29.82 10.85 -41.40
N GLY A 82 28.58 11.09 -40.97
CA GLY A 82 28.12 10.94 -39.58
C GLY A 82 28.98 11.56 -38.46
N ALA A 83 28.96 12.88 -38.33
CA ALA A 83 29.09 13.54 -37.03
C ALA A 83 27.71 14.04 -36.59
N GLY A 84 27.01 13.25 -35.77
CA GLY A 84 25.74 13.66 -35.18
C GLY A 84 25.98 14.70 -34.09
N TYR A 85 25.51 15.93 -34.27
CA TYR A 85 25.38 16.90 -33.19
C TYR A 85 24.09 16.61 -32.41
N GLY A 86 24.20 15.84 -31.33
CA GLY A 86 23.13 15.71 -30.35
C GLY A 86 23.21 16.83 -29.33
N TYR A 87 22.22 17.73 -29.31
CA TYR A 87 21.95 18.60 -28.16
C TYR A 87 20.90 17.93 -27.29
N GLY A 88 21.26 17.59 -26.05
CA GLY A 88 20.34 17.17 -25.01
C GLY A 88 20.47 18.12 -23.82
N TRP A 89 19.34 18.63 -23.33
CA TRP A 89 19.27 19.25 -22.01
C TRP A 89 18.44 18.33 -21.11
N GLY A 90 18.98 18.01 -19.93
CA GLY A 90 18.30 17.22 -18.92
C GLY A 90 18.00 18.11 -17.72
N LEU A 91 16.78 18.06 -17.20
CA LEU A 91 16.40 18.77 -15.98
C LEU A 91 15.90 17.81 -14.91
N SER A 92 16.10 18.25 -13.68
CA SER A 92 15.91 17.49 -12.45
C SER A 92 14.83 18.19 -11.62
N ASN A 93 13.63 17.60 -11.56
CA ASN A 93 12.59 18.03 -10.64
C ASN A 93 12.74 17.23 -9.33
N ILE A 94 12.63 17.90 -8.18
CA ILE A 94 12.59 17.22 -6.89
C ILE A 94 11.26 16.47 -6.80
N SER A 95 11.30 15.13 -6.85
CA SER A 95 10.14 14.24 -6.75
C SER A 95 9.82 13.82 -5.32
N GLY A 96 10.75 14.08 -4.38
CA GLY A 96 10.60 13.81 -2.96
C GLY A 96 11.85 14.23 -2.20
N ALA A 97 11.93 13.91 -0.91
CA ALA A 97 13.13 14.10 -0.11
C ALA A 97 13.23 13.05 0.98
N ILE A 98 14.45 12.65 1.31
CA ILE A 98 14.77 11.85 2.49
C ILE A 98 15.33 12.80 3.55
N VAL A 99 14.65 12.89 4.70
CA VAL A 99 15.01 13.78 5.80
C VAL A 99 15.56 12.94 6.94
N PHE A 100 16.77 13.28 7.39
CA PHE A 100 17.44 12.65 8.52
C PHE A 100 17.26 13.51 9.76
N LEU A 101 16.65 12.92 10.78
CA LEU A 101 16.43 13.49 12.09
C LEU A 101 17.40 12.86 13.08
N GLN A 102 18.03 13.68 13.92
CA GLN A 102 18.90 13.23 15.00
C GLN A 102 18.46 13.88 16.31
N LYS A 103 18.40 13.07 17.36
CA LYS A 103 18.19 13.50 18.72
C LYS A 103 19.46 13.22 19.51
N VAL A 104 19.99 14.26 20.17
CA VAL A 104 21.16 14.18 21.03
C VAL A 104 20.71 14.43 22.46
N GLU A 105 20.45 13.35 23.20
CA GLU A 105 20.19 13.40 24.65
C GLU A 105 21.33 12.69 25.39
N GLN A 106 21.75 13.28 26.51
CA GLN A 106 22.59 12.57 27.48
C GLN A 106 21.69 11.71 28.36
N LEU A 107 21.40 10.49 27.91
CA LEU A 107 20.63 9.50 28.68
C LEU A 107 21.57 8.54 29.40
N SER A 108 21.16 8.08 30.59
CA SER A 108 21.79 6.91 31.21
C SER A 108 21.47 5.65 30.38
N GLN A 109 22.32 4.63 30.47
CA GLN A 109 22.12 3.36 29.76
C GLN A 109 20.78 2.71 30.15
N ASP A 110 20.45 2.71 31.44
CA ASP A 110 19.23 2.10 31.96
C ASP A 110 17.96 2.77 31.42
N GLU A 111 17.96 4.11 31.29
CA GLU A 111 16.81 4.83 30.76
C GLU A 111 16.64 4.60 29.24
N PHE A 112 17.75 4.48 28.51
CA PHE A 112 17.73 4.12 27.10
C PHE A 112 17.16 2.72 26.88
N ASP A 113 17.65 1.73 27.62
CA ASP A 113 17.20 0.34 27.49
C ASP A 113 15.70 0.23 27.81
N ARG A 114 15.23 0.95 28.84
CA ARG A 114 13.80 1.05 29.17
C ARG A 114 12.97 1.63 28.01
N ARG A 115 13.34 2.80 27.49
CA ARG A 115 12.60 3.46 26.39
C ARG A 115 12.63 2.63 25.09
N SER A 116 13.72 1.93 24.83
CA SER A 116 13.87 1.05 23.67
C SER A 116 12.91 -0.13 23.75
N GLU A 117 12.82 -0.78 24.92
CA GLU A 117 11.88 -1.88 25.17
C GLU A 117 10.42 -1.41 25.12
N GLU A 118 10.10 -0.24 25.70
CA GLU A 118 8.76 0.37 25.60
C GLU A 118 8.34 0.60 24.14
N ARG A 119 9.25 1.14 23.32
CA ARG A 119 8.96 1.36 21.88
C ARG A 119 8.80 0.06 21.12
N ARG A 120 9.66 -0.94 21.37
CA ARG A 120 9.53 -2.27 20.75
C ARG A 120 8.18 -2.89 21.06
N LEU A 121 7.71 -2.79 22.30
CA LEU A 121 6.39 -3.25 22.71
C LEU A 121 5.27 -2.45 22.02
N ALA A 122 5.36 -1.12 22.00
CA ALA A 122 4.38 -0.27 21.33
C ALA A 122 4.27 -0.54 19.81
N ASP A 123 5.41 -0.69 19.13
CA ASP A 123 5.47 -1.03 17.71
C ASP A 123 4.88 -2.42 17.44
N ARG A 124 5.15 -3.38 18.33
CA ARG A 124 4.57 -4.73 18.23
C ARG A 124 3.05 -4.71 18.41
N ILE A 125 2.54 -3.97 19.39
CA ILE A 125 1.10 -3.79 19.61
C ILE A 125 0.45 -3.11 18.39
N SER A 126 1.06 -2.04 17.86
CA SER A 126 0.58 -1.34 16.67
C SER A 126 0.52 -2.27 15.45
N SER A 127 1.57 -3.06 15.21
CA SER A 127 1.62 -4.04 14.13
C SER A 127 0.52 -5.09 14.25
N LEU A 128 0.29 -5.64 15.45
CA LEU A 128 -0.78 -6.63 15.68
C LEU A 128 -2.18 -6.03 15.53
N LYS A 129 -2.37 -4.75 15.90
CA LYS A 129 -3.65 -4.04 15.69
C LYS A 129 -3.95 -3.86 14.21
N SER A 130 -2.97 -3.45 13.42
CA SER A 130 -3.10 -3.35 11.96
C SER A 130 -3.40 -4.72 11.32
N GLU A 131 -2.72 -5.78 11.77
CA GLU A 131 -2.99 -7.15 11.28
C GLU A 131 -4.42 -7.60 11.62
N LEU A 132 -4.93 -7.28 12.81
CA LEU A 132 -6.32 -7.55 13.19
C LEU A 132 -7.32 -6.79 12.31
N GLU A 133 -7.05 -5.54 11.98
CA GLU A 133 -7.92 -4.74 11.13
C GLU A 133 -8.00 -5.32 9.71
N GLU A 134 -6.86 -5.66 9.12
CA GLU A 134 -6.80 -6.35 7.82
C GLU A 134 -7.58 -7.67 7.87
N LEU A 135 -7.40 -8.43 8.95
CA LEU A 135 -8.07 -9.71 9.12
C LEU A 135 -9.59 -9.57 9.29
N ASN A 136 -10.06 -8.51 9.96
CA ASN A 136 -11.48 -8.18 10.06
C ASN A 136 -12.08 -7.83 8.70
N ASN A 137 -11.36 -7.07 7.88
CA ASN A 137 -11.79 -6.71 6.52
C ASN A 137 -11.91 -7.97 5.66
N ASN A 138 -10.93 -8.86 5.73
CA ASN A 138 -10.96 -10.15 5.03
C ASN A 138 -12.11 -11.04 5.51
N LEU A 139 -12.35 -11.12 6.83
CA LEU A 139 -13.45 -11.88 7.39
C LEU A 139 -14.80 -11.35 6.92
N SER A 140 -15.01 -10.04 6.93
CA SER A 140 -16.23 -9.39 6.43
C SER A 140 -16.52 -9.76 4.97
N SER A 141 -15.49 -9.71 4.12
CA SER A 141 -15.60 -10.11 2.71
C SER A 141 -15.99 -11.59 2.55
N VAL A 142 -15.34 -12.50 3.29
CA VAL A 142 -15.65 -13.94 3.26
C VAL A 142 -17.07 -14.23 3.76
N VAL A 143 -17.47 -13.63 4.89
CA VAL A 143 -18.82 -13.77 5.46
C VAL A 143 -19.88 -13.29 4.49
N SER A 144 -19.65 -12.17 3.80
CA SER A 144 -20.57 -11.66 2.78
C SER A 144 -20.73 -12.64 1.60
N THR A 145 -19.63 -13.23 1.14
CA THR A 145 -19.62 -14.22 0.05
C THR A 145 -20.36 -15.48 0.47
N LYS A 146 -20.08 -15.99 1.66
CA LYS A 146 -20.77 -17.15 2.24
C LYS A 146 -22.27 -16.90 2.36
N LYS A 147 -22.67 -15.74 2.88
CA LYS A 147 -24.09 -15.37 3.02
C LYS A 147 -24.80 -15.34 1.65
N ARG A 148 -24.13 -14.80 0.62
CA ARG A 148 -24.64 -14.80 -0.76
C ARG A 148 -24.80 -16.20 -1.33
N LEU A 149 -23.98 -17.16 -0.92
CA LEU A 149 -24.01 -18.55 -1.40
C LEU A 149 -24.84 -19.48 -0.52
N ALA A 150 -25.34 -19.03 0.63
CA ALA A 150 -26.04 -19.88 1.61
C ALA A 150 -27.26 -20.61 1.02
N TRP A 151 -27.90 -20.04 0.01
CA TRP A 151 -29.02 -20.68 -0.70
C TRP A 151 -28.61 -22.02 -1.35
N SER A 152 -27.35 -22.21 -1.74
CA SER A 152 -26.89 -23.41 -2.46
C SER A 152 -26.92 -24.68 -1.62
N GLN A 153 -26.90 -24.54 -0.29
CA GLN A 153 -26.94 -25.65 0.66
C GLN A 153 -28.29 -26.39 0.67
N SER A 154 -29.40 -25.65 0.46
CA SER A 154 -30.75 -26.21 0.45
C SER A 154 -31.39 -26.23 -0.93
N ALA A 155 -30.74 -25.65 -1.94
CA ALA A 155 -31.29 -25.55 -3.28
C ALA A 155 -31.44 -26.92 -3.94
N ARG A 156 -32.54 -27.06 -4.68
CA ARG A 156 -32.83 -28.20 -5.53
C ARG A 156 -33.03 -27.72 -6.96
N ILE A 157 -32.86 -28.64 -7.89
CA ILE A 157 -33.14 -28.38 -9.31
C ILE A 157 -34.63 -28.61 -9.53
N GLU A 158 -35.33 -27.54 -9.88
CA GLU A 158 -36.75 -27.60 -10.23
C GLU A 158 -36.89 -27.67 -11.75
N GLU A 159 -37.68 -28.62 -12.23
CA GLU A 159 -37.99 -28.75 -13.65
C GLU A 159 -39.24 -27.92 -13.96
N LEU A 160 -39.09 -26.92 -14.83
CA LEU A 160 -40.19 -26.07 -15.30
C LEU A 160 -40.76 -26.65 -16.60
N PRO A 161 -41.99 -27.20 -16.57
CA PRO A 161 -42.63 -27.73 -17.77
C PRO A 161 -43.06 -26.63 -18.73
N GLY A 162 -42.95 -26.88 -20.04
CA GLY A 162 -43.34 -25.96 -21.11
C GLY A 162 -42.89 -26.47 -22.49
N LEU A 163 -43.06 -25.64 -23.53
CA LEU A 163 -42.67 -25.95 -24.92
C LEU A 163 -41.22 -26.44 -25.07
N LYS A 164 -40.32 -25.99 -24.18
CA LYS A 164 -38.99 -26.56 -23.94
C LYS A 164 -38.80 -26.62 -22.43
N THR A 165 -38.50 -27.81 -21.90
CA THR A 165 -38.18 -28.00 -20.47
C THR A 165 -37.01 -27.10 -20.06
N ARG A 166 -37.19 -26.38 -18.96
CA ARG A 166 -36.13 -25.55 -18.34
C ARG A 166 -35.87 -26.05 -16.92
N TYR A 167 -34.69 -25.76 -16.41
CA TYR A 167 -34.25 -26.17 -15.08
C TYR A 167 -33.96 -24.91 -14.27
N GLN A 168 -34.62 -24.73 -13.13
CA GLN A 168 -34.44 -23.58 -12.24
C GLN A 168 -33.69 -24.00 -10.99
N ILE A 169 -32.76 -23.15 -10.55
CA ILE A 169 -32.00 -23.32 -9.30
C ILE A 169 -31.85 -21.94 -8.65
N GLY A 170 -32.46 -21.76 -7.48
CA GLY A 170 -32.52 -20.46 -6.83
C GLY A 170 -33.21 -19.43 -7.75
N GLY A 171 -32.47 -18.39 -8.14
CA GLY A 171 -32.93 -17.36 -9.08
C GLY A 171 -32.54 -17.57 -10.55
N GLU A 172 -31.74 -18.59 -10.86
CA GLU A 172 -31.17 -18.81 -12.21
C GLU A 172 -31.91 -19.90 -12.98
N THR A 173 -32.03 -19.73 -14.30
CA THR A 173 -32.73 -20.67 -15.18
C THR A 173 -31.83 -21.18 -16.31
N PHE A 174 -31.86 -22.48 -16.55
CA PHE A 174 -30.99 -23.18 -17.50
C PHE A 174 -31.81 -24.01 -18.49
N PHE A 175 -31.33 -24.11 -19.74
CA PHE A 175 -31.94 -24.98 -20.77
C PHE A 175 -31.47 -26.43 -20.70
N LEU A 176 -30.37 -26.70 -19.99
CA LEU A 176 -29.75 -28.03 -19.90
C LEU A 176 -29.58 -28.43 -18.45
N LYS A 177 -30.10 -29.61 -18.07
CA LYS A 177 -30.00 -30.17 -16.72
C LYS A 177 -28.56 -30.20 -16.21
N LYS A 178 -27.65 -30.71 -17.06
CA LYS A 178 -26.22 -30.81 -16.74
C LYS A 178 -25.55 -29.46 -16.44
N LYS A 179 -26.01 -28.35 -17.04
CA LYS A 179 -25.49 -27.01 -16.73
C LYS A 179 -26.00 -26.54 -15.36
N ALA A 180 -27.26 -26.81 -15.07
CA ALA A 180 -27.89 -26.50 -13.78
C ALA A 180 -27.19 -27.29 -12.64
N GLU A 181 -26.98 -28.60 -12.83
CA GLU A 181 -26.26 -29.47 -11.89
C GLU A 181 -24.84 -28.98 -11.60
N ARG A 182 -24.09 -28.59 -12.64
CA ARG A 182 -22.74 -28.02 -12.48
C ARG A 182 -22.77 -26.72 -11.71
N TYR A 183 -23.68 -25.80 -12.05
CA TYR A 183 -23.81 -24.53 -11.36
C TYR A 183 -24.11 -24.71 -9.86
N LEU A 184 -24.99 -25.65 -9.51
CA LEU A 184 -25.28 -25.98 -8.12
C LEU A 184 -24.06 -26.57 -7.41
N ALA A 185 -23.38 -27.55 -8.03
CA ALA A 185 -22.18 -28.16 -7.47
C ALA A 185 -21.06 -27.14 -7.24
N ASP A 186 -20.80 -26.27 -8.22
CA ASP A 186 -19.80 -25.22 -8.12
C ASP A 186 -20.15 -24.23 -6.99
N SER A 187 -21.43 -23.86 -6.87
CA SER A 187 -21.92 -22.98 -5.80
C SER A 187 -21.81 -23.61 -4.41
N GLN A 188 -22.00 -24.93 -4.30
CA GLN A 188 -21.82 -25.67 -3.04
C GLN A 188 -20.34 -25.75 -2.66
N VAL A 189 -19.46 -26.08 -3.61
CA VAL A 189 -18.01 -26.10 -3.40
C VAL A 189 -17.50 -24.71 -2.99
N SER A 190 -17.97 -23.64 -3.65
CA SER A 190 -17.61 -22.27 -3.26
C SER A 190 -18.09 -21.92 -1.85
N TYR A 191 -19.29 -22.34 -1.45
CA TYR A 191 -19.79 -22.14 -0.10
C TYR A 191 -18.90 -22.84 0.95
N GLU A 192 -18.55 -24.11 0.72
CA GLU A 192 -17.69 -24.88 1.62
C GLU A 192 -16.30 -24.24 1.76
N LYS A 193 -15.71 -23.80 0.65
CA LYS A 193 -14.44 -23.06 0.69
C LYS A 193 -14.55 -21.76 1.50
N SER A 194 -15.62 -20.99 1.33
CA SER A 194 -15.84 -19.78 2.12
C SER A 194 -16.04 -20.10 3.61
N GLN A 195 -16.75 -21.19 3.95
CA GLN A 195 -16.94 -21.65 5.32
C GLN A 195 -15.63 -22.08 5.99
N GLN A 196 -14.79 -22.84 5.27
CA GLN A 196 -13.46 -23.21 5.75
C GLN A 196 -12.60 -21.96 5.98
N LYS A 197 -12.63 -21.03 5.03
CA LYS A 197 -11.84 -19.80 5.13
C LYS A 197 -12.27 -18.91 6.29
N GLU A 198 -13.57 -18.79 6.54
CA GLU A 198 -14.11 -18.08 7.69
C GLU A 198 -13.57 -18.66 9.01
N ASN A 199 -13.59 -19.99 9.15
CA ASN A 199 -13.11 -20.67 10.35
C ASN A 199 -11.60 -20.45 10.58
N GLU A 200 -10.79 -20.53 9.52
CA GLU A 200 -9.36 -20.21 9.57
C GLU A 200 -9.11 -18.78 10.05
N LEU A 201 -9.84 -17.81 9.47
CA LEU A 201 -9.69 -16.40 9.81
C LEU A 201 -10.14 -16.16 11.26
N LEU A 202 -11.26 -16.72 11.71
CA LEU A 202 -11.73 -16.61 13.10
C LEU A 202 -10.72 -17.19 14.09
N HIS A 203 -10.12 -18.34 13.76
CA HIS A 203 -9.09 -18.94 14.60
C HIS A 203 -7.87 -18.02 14.73
N ARG A 204 -7.37 -17.47 13.62
CA ARG A 204 -6.26 -16.51 13.62
C ARG A 204 -6.62 -15.21 14.35
N GLN A 205 -7.84 -14.69 14.18
CA GLN A 205 -8.33 -13.51 14.88
C GLN A 205 -8.27 -13.70 16.40
N THR A 206 -8.69 -14.87 16.88
CA THR A 206 -8.69 -15.21 18.31
C THR A 206 -7.26 -15.25 18.84
N GLY A 207 -6.36 -15.92 18.12
CA GLY A 207 -4.94 -15.97 18.49
C GLY A 207 -4.27 -14.60 18.55
N LEU A 208 -4.55 -13.70 17.59
CA LEU A 208 -4.02 -12.34 17.60
C LEU A 208 -4.59 -11.50 18.75
N LYS A 209 -5.89 -11.63 19.06
CA LYS A 209 -6.51 -10.96 20.21
C LYS A 209 -5.89 -11.41 21.53
N ASP A 210 -5.62 -12.70 21.68
CA ASP A 210 -4.96 -13.23 22.88
C ASP A 210 -3.52 -12.72 23.01
N GLN A 211 -2.77 -12.63 21.91
CA GLN A 211 -1.43 -12.05 21.91
C GLN A 211 -1.44 -10.57 22.29
N LEU A 212 -2.35 -9.78 21.70
CA LEU A 212 -2.51 -8.37 22.04
C LEU A 212 -2.85 -8.18 23.52
N LYS A 213 -3.79 -8.97 24.04
CA LYS A 213 -4.17 -8.88 25.46
C LYS A 213 -3.00 -9.14 26.39
N ARG A 214 -2.13 -10.11 26.07
CA ARG A 214 -0.91 -10.40 26.85
C ARG A 214 0.08 -9.24 26.81
N LEU A 215 0.35 -8.68 25.63
CA LEU A 215 1.27 -7.55 25.48
C LEU A 215 0.74 -6.27 26.14
N GLU A 216 -0.57 -6.03 26.08
CA GLU A 216 -1.21 -4.90 26.76
C GLU A 216 -1.16 -5.07 28.29
N SER A 217 -1.29 -6.29 28.83
CA SER A 217 -1.08 -6.53 30.26
C SER A 217 0.38 -6.35 30.69
N GLU A 218 1.34 -6.83 29.90
CA GLU A 218 2.78 -6.66 30.18
C GLU A 218 3.21 -5.18 30.12
N SER A 219 2.57 -4.38 29.27
CA SER A 219 2.79 -2.93 29.22
C SER A 219 2.26 -2.25 30.49
N ASN A 220 1.04 -2.56 30.92
CA ASN A 220 0.42 -1.93 32.08
C ASN A 220 1.12 -2.30 33.40
N GLU A 221 1.72 -3.49 33.51
CA GLU A 221 2.49 -3.88 34.70
C GLU A 221 3.82 -3.14 34.83
N LYS A 222 4.36 -2.56 33.74
CA LYS A 222 5.61 -1.78 33.76
C LYS A 222 5.39 -0.30 34.09
N ASP A 223 4.16 0.18 34.02
CA ASP A 223 3.77 1.56 34.33
C ASP A 223 3.40 1.77 35.82
N VAL A 224 3.47 0.72 36.65
CA VAL A 224 3.24 0.73 38.12
C VAL A 224 4.57 0.58 38.87
#